data_AF-A0A915N4B0-F1
#
_entry.id   AF-A0A915N4B0-F1
#
_cell.length_a   1.000
_cell.length_b   1.000
_cell.length_c   1.000
_cell.angle_alpha   90.00
_cell.angle_beta   90.00
_cell.angle_gamma   90.00
#
_symmetry.space_group_name_H-M   'P 1'
#
loop_
_entity.id
_entity.type
_entity.pdbx_description
1 polymer ?
#
loop_
_entity_poly.entity_id
_entity_poly.type
_entity_poly.pdbx_seq_one_letter_code
_entity_poly.pdbx_strand_id
1 'polypeptide(L)'
;MKDDNKEKDAVFENVIILVDNVLDFSRPVALFEYANNHPIDHPDKEAAFLERINATAVEIGLDTEFARLFFADQINASKVVQSAYFALWNRTGLPNETVVDIHTTEFQSNMGKVTMDLEKALLPIVKYRDELKCPKETRKIVKELAKKKKIDISCEFNRDKAFGFALRHLCSNKIFYN
;
A
#
# COMPACT_ATOMS: atom_id res chain seq x y z
N MET A 1 19.53 0.27 24.03
CA MET A 1 18.09 0.01 24.27
C MET A 1 17.19 1.18 23.91
N LYS A 2 17.40 2.42 24.39
CA LYS A 2 16.55 3.56 23.97
C LYS A 2 16.73 3.94 22.49
N ASP A 3 17.93 3.79 21.95
CA ASP A 3 18.27 4.20 20.59
C ASP A 3 17.75 3.20 19.53
N ASP A 4 17.95 1.89 19.76
CA ASP A 4 17.46 0.82 18.88
C ASP A 4 15.92 0.79 18.75
N ASN A 5 15.18 1.11 19.82
CA ASN A 5 13.72 1.27 19.74
C ASN A 5 13.30 2.48 18.90
N LYS A 6 14.10 3.56 18.90
CA LYS A 6 13.80 4.76 18.12
C LYS A 6 14.10 4.55 16.63
N GLU A 7 15.21 3.87 16.33
CA GLU A 7 15.56 3.43 14.98
C GLU A 7 14.47 2.51 14.42
N LYS A 8 14.07 1.49 15.20
CA LYS A 8 12.99 0.56 14.84
C LYS A 8 11.68 1.28 14.57
N ASP A 9 11.23 2.15 15.48
CA ASP A 9 10.00 2.92 15.30
C ASP A 9 10.06 3.73 13.99
N ALA A 10 11.19 4.39 13.68
CA ALA A 10 11.37 5.13 12.44
C ALA A 10 11.31 4.26 11.17
N VAL A 11 11.87 3.04 11.23
CA VAL A 11 11.81 2.08 10.12
C VAL A 11 10.37 1.65 9.81
N PHE A 12 9.59 1.33 10.85
CA PHE A 12 8.16 1.02 10.67
C PHE A 12 7.35 2.24 10.23
N GLU A 13 7.60 3.42 10.81
CA GLU A 13 6.94 4.66 10.41
C GLU A 13 7.10 4.92 8.91
N ASN A 14 8.32 4.75 8.38
CA ASN A 14 8.60 4.96 6.96
C ASN A 14 7.78 4.04 6.05
N VAL A 15 7.75 2.73 6.32
CA VAL A 15 6.96 1.77 5.52
C VAL A 15 5.46 2.08 5.61
N ILE A 16 4.96 2.38 6.81
CA ILE A 16 3.54 2.65 7.03
C ILE A 16 3.09 3.92 6.28
N ILE A 17 3.92 4.97 6.27
CA ILE A 17 3.64 6.19 5.49
C ILE A 17 3.66 5.90 3.99
N LEU A 18 4.63 5.13 3.50
CA LEU A 18 4.72 4.80 2.09
C LEU A 18 3.55 3.93 1.61
N VAL A 19 3.04 3.03 2.46
CA VAL A 19 1.80 2.28 2.19
C VAL A 19 0.60 3.22 2.05
N ASP A 20 0.48 4.24 2.91
CA ASP A 20 -0.58 5.24 2.77
C ASP A 20 -0.47 6.01 1.45
N ASN A 21 0.74 6.42 1.08
CA ASN A 21 1.01 7.11 -0.18
C ASN A 21 0.67 6.24 -1.41
N VAL A 22 0.85 4.92 -1.33
CA VAL A 22 0.39 3.99 -2.39
C VAL A 22 -1.14 4.02 -2.49
N LEU A 23 -1.85 3.99 -1.36
CA LEU A 23 -3.31 4.01 -1.34
C LEU A 23 -3.91 5.31 -1.87
N ASP A 24 -3.20 6.44 -1.77
CA ASP A 24 -3.63 7.72 -2.34
C ASP A 24 -3.84 7.68 -3.86
N PHE A 25 -3.15 6.79 -4.58
CA PHE A 25 -3.37 6.59 -6.02
C PHE A 25 -4.67 5.85 -6.33
N SER A 26 -5.31 5.21 -5.34
CA SER A 26 -6.51 4.39 -5.58
C SER A 26 -7.69 5.19 -6.09
N ARG A 27 -7.92 6.41 -5.57
CA ARG A 27 -9.02 7.27 -6.01
C ARG A 27 -8.84 7.78 -7.45
N PRO A 28 -7.71 8.40 -7.84
CA PRO A 28 -7.53 8.85 -9.22
C PRO A 28 -7.53 7.69 -10.22
N VAL A 29 -6.97 6.52 -9.84
CA VAL A 29 -7.08 5.31 -10.67
C VAL A 29 -8.54 4.88 -10.81
N ALA A 30 -9.29 4.77 -9.70
CA ALA A 30 -10.72 4.43 -9.78
C ALA A 30 -11.48 5.39 -10.69
N LEU A 31 -11.24 6.70 -10.55
CA LEU A 31 -11.93 7.72 -11.33
C LEU A 31 -11.66 7.54 -12.83
N PHE A 32 -10.39 7.34 -13.20
CA PHE A 32 -10.00 7.12 -14.58
C PHE A 32 -10.62 5.84 -15.14
N GLU A 33 -10.49 4.71 -14.44
CA GLU A 33 -11.01 3.44 -14.93
C GLU A 33 -12.55 3.47 -15.05
N TYR A 34 -13.24 4.07 -14.07
CA TYR A 34 -14.70 4.22 -14.11
C TYR A 34 -15.16 5.12 -15.26
N ALA A 35 -14.52 6.27 -15.45
CA ALA A 35 -14.85 7.20 -16.54
C ALA A 35 -14.64 6.60 -17.94
N ASN A 36 -13.69 5.66 -18.06
CA ASN A 36 -13.37 4.97 -19.31
C ASN A 36 -14.03 3.58 -19.44
N ASN A 37 -14.91 3.19 -18.53
CA ASN A 37 -15.56 1.87 -18.49
C ASN A 37 -14.57 0.69 -18.46
N HIS A 38 -13.43 0.87 -17.81
CA HIS A 38 -12.46 -0.19 -17.59
C HIS A 38 -12.75 -0.94 -16.27
N PRO A 39 -12.42 -2.25 -16.20
CA PRO A 39 -12.54 -3.01 -14.96
C PRO A 39 -11.48 -2.58 -13.94
N ILE A 40 -11.73 -2.86 -12.66
CA ILE A 40 -10.74 -2.70 -11.57
C ILE A 40 -9.60 -3.73 -11.70
N ASP A 41 -9.94 -4.95 -12.11
CA ASP A 41 -8.97 -6.04 -12.24
C ASP A 41 -8.21 -5.93 -13.56
N HIS A 42 -6.88 -5.99 -13.48
CA HIS A 42 -5.99 -6.03 -14.63
C HIS A 42 -4.95 -7.16 -14.46
N PRO A 43 -5.35 -8.45 -14.58
CA PRO A 43 -4.48 -9.58 -14.25
C PRO A 43 -3.11 -9.55 -14.93
N ASP A 44 -3.04 -9.18 -16.21
CA ASP A 44 -1.77 -9.12 -16.96
C ASP A 44 -0.86 -7.99 -16.45
N LYS A 45 -1.44 -6.81 -16.14
CA LYS A 45 -0.68 -5.68 -15.57
C LYS A 45 -0.20 -5.99 -14.16
N GLU A 46 -1.02 -6.67 -13.37
CA GLU A 46 -0.71 -7.08 -12.00
C GLU A 46 0.39 -8.14 -11.96
N ALA A 47 0.34 -9.13 -12.86
CA ALA A 47 1.39 -10.12 -13.02
C ALA A 47 2.71 -9.46 -13.43
N ALA A 48 2.70 -8.60 -14.45
CA ALA A 48 3.88 -7.86 -14.88
C ALA A 48 4.45 -6.96 -13.76
N PHE A 49 3.59 -6.34 -12.96
CA PHE A 49 4.00 -5.56 -11.79
C PHE A 49 4.73 -6.44 -10.76
N LEU A 50 4.19 -7.62 -10.43
CA LEU A 50 4.82 -8.54 -9.48
C LEU A 50 6.13 -9.14 -10.01
N GLU A 51 6.24 -9.37 -11.33
CA GLU A 51 7.50 -9.78 -11.94
C GLU A 51 8.58 -8.68 -11.83
N ARG A 52 8.20 -7.40 -12.02
CA ARG A 52 9.11 -6.27 -11.77
C ARG A 52 9.54 -6.21 -10.30
N ILE A 53 8.62 -6.38 -9.36
CA ILE A 53 8.93 -6.45 -7.93
C ILE A 53 9.96 -7.55 -7.65
N ASN A 54 9.76 -8.74 -8.22
CA ASN A 54 10.68 -9.86 -8.04
C ASN A 54 12.09 -9.53 -8.58
N ALA A 55 12.17 -8.95 -9.78
CA ALA A 55 13.44 -8.55 -10.37
C ALA A 55 14.18 -7.53 -9.49
N THR A 56 13.50 -6.48 -9.04
CA THR A 56 14.11 -5.48 -8.15
C THR A 56 14.47 -6.06 -6.78
N ALA A 57 13.67 -6.97 -6.22
CA ALA A 57 14.00 -7.66 -4.98
C ALA A 57 15.32 -8.44 -5.08
N VAL A 58 15.55 -9.14 -6.20
CA VAL A 58 16.84 -9.81 -6.48
C VAL A 58 17.98 -8.80 -6.54
N GLU A 59 17.80 -7.69 -7.25
CA GLU A 59 18.84 -6.65 -7.41
C GLU A 59 19.25 -6.01 -6.07
N ILE A 60 18.30 -5.78 -5.16
CA ILE A 60 18.56 -5.13 -3.86
C ILE A 60 18.82 -6.12 -2.72
N GLY A 61 18.79 -7.43 -2.99
CA GLY A 61 19.00 -8.48 -1.99
C GLY A 61 17.85 -8.66 -0.99
N LEU A 62 16.62 -8.33 -1.39
CA LEU A 62 15.40 -8.58 -0.61
C LEU A 62 14.86 -9.98 -0.92
N ASP A 63 14.33 -10.68 0.09
CA ASP A 63 13.64 -11.95 -0.10
C ASP A 63 12.46 -11.79 -1.08
N THR A 64 12.51 -12.54 -2.20
CA THR A 64 11.58 -12.35 -3.31
C THR A 64 10.17 -12.76 -2.93
N GLU A 65 9.99 -13.79 -2.11
CA GLU A 65 8.65 -14.21 -1.67
C GLU A 65 8.02 -13.18 -0.72
N PHE A 66 8.81 -12.63 0.21
CA PHE A 66 8.35 -11.51 1.04
C PHE A 66 7.93 -10.30 0.18
N ALA A 67 8.78 -9.87 -0.76
CA ALA A 67 8.48 -8.75 -1.64
C ALA A 67 7.19 -9.02 -2.44
N ARG A 68 7.08 -10.20 -3.08
CA ARG A 68 5.92 -10.60 -3.88
C ARG A 68 4.63 -10.61 -3.06
N LEU A 69 4.63 -11.22 -1.87
CA LEU A 69 3.45 -11.27 -0.99
C LEU A 69 3.05 -9.88 -0.50
N PHE A 70 4.02 -9.06 -0.08
CA PHE A 70 3.77 -7.71 0.39
C PHE A 70 3.20 -6.80 -0.70
N PHE A 71 3.68 -6.92 -1.94
CA PHE A 71 3.17 -6.14 -3.06
C PHE A 71 1.87 -6.67 -3.66
N ALA A 72 1.61 -7.98 -3.56
CA ALA A 72 0.28 -8.52 -3.82
C ALA A 72 -0.76 -7.98 -2.84
N ASP A 73 -0.39 -7.78 -1.56
CA ASP A 73 -1.26 -7.09 -0.60
C ASP A 73 -1.54 -5.64 -1.01
N GLN A 74 -0.56 -4.90 -1.55
CA GLN A 74 -0.76 -3.50 -2.00
C GLN A 74 -1.78 -3.44 -3.15
N ILE A 75 -1.67 -4.34 -4.14
CA ILE A 75 -2.65 -4.45 -5.24
C ILE A 75 -4.05 -4.68 -4.67
N ASN A 76 -4.20 -5.70 -3.81
CA ASN A 76 -5.49 -6.04 -3.22
C ASN A 76 -6.07 -4.91 -2.36
N ALA A 77 -5.23 -4.20 -1.61
CA ALA A 77 -5.63 -3.06 -0.81
C ALA A 77 -6.14 -1.91 -1.67
N SER A 78 -5.43 -1.56 -2.75
CA SER A 78 -5.89 -0.54 -3.70
C SER A 78 -7.23 -0.91 -4.34
N LYS A 79 -7.43 -2.20 -4.70
CA LYS A 79 -8.71 -2.69 -5.22
C LYS A 79 -9.87 -2.56 -4.24
N VAL A 80 -9.63 -2.71 -2.94
CA VAL A 80 -10.65 -2.48 -1.90
C VAL A 80 -11.16 -1.04 -1.93
N VAL A 81 -10.25 -0.07 -2.05
CA VAL A 81 -10.59 1.36 -2.15
C VAL A 81 -11.30 1.66 -3.48
N GLN A 82 -10.75 1.18 -4.59
CA GLN A 82 -11.33 1.38 -5.92
C GLN A 82 -12.75 0.81 -6.02
N SER A 83 -12.99 -0.38 -5.46
CA SER A 83 -14.31 -1.01 -5.43
C SER A 83 -15.33 -0.20 -4.64
N ALA A 84 -14.90 0.45 -3.55
CA ALA A 84 -15.77 1.32 -2.77
C ALA A 84 -16.18 2.58 -3.55
N TYR A 85 -15.26 3.17 -4.33
CA TYR A 85 -15.55 4.28 -5.24
C TYR A 85 -16.49 3.87 -6.38
N PHE A 86 -16.23 2.74 -7.05
CA PHE A 86 -17.14 2.21 -8.07
C PHE A 86 -18.55 2.00 -7.52
N ALA A 87 -18.68 1.41 -6.32
CA ALA A 87 -19.97 1.21 -5.67
C ALA A 87 -20.67 2.53 -5.31
N LEU A 88 -19.93 3.59 -4.99
CA LEU A 88 -20.50 4.93 -4.83
C LEU A 88 -21.02 5.45 -6.17
N TRP A 89 -20.19 5.49 -7.20
CA TRP A 89 -20.52 6.13 -8.48
C TRP A 89 -21.57 5.36 -9.29
N ASN A 90 -21.68 4.05 -9.09
CA ASN A 90 -22.81 3.27 -9.60
C ASN A 90 -24.17 3.77 -9.07
N ARG A 91 -24.19 4.38 -7.87
CA ARG A 91 -25.41 4.91 -7.23
C ARG A 91 -25.61 6.39 -7.48
N THR A 92 -24.53 7.16 -7.57
CA THR A 92 -24.58 8.63 -7.62
C THR A 92 -24.28 9.22 -9.00
N GLY A 93 -23.79 8.40 -9.93
CA GLY A 93 -23.13 8.88 -11.15
C GLY A 93 -21.67 9.30 -10.91
N LEU A 94 -20.96 9.56 -12.01
CA LEU A 94 -19.59 10.07 -12.01
C LEU A 94 -19.55 11.43 -11.30
N PRO A 95 -18.55 11.69 -10.43
CA PRO A 95 -18.40 12.98 -9.79
C PRO A 95 -18.09 14.07 -10.84
N ASN A 96 -18.56 15.29 -10.59
CA ASN A 96 -18.27 16.45 -11.44
C ASN A 96 -16.86 16.99 -11.12
N GLU A 97 -15.85 16.24 -11.53
CA GLU A 97 -14.43 16.57 -11.36
C GLU A 97 -13.61 16.18 -12.59
N THR A 98 -12.45 16.81 -12.75
CA THR A 98 -11.55 16.50 -13.87
C THR A 98 -10.96 15.10 -13.69
N VAL A 99 -11.14 14.26 -14.70
CA VAL A 99 -10.50 12.93 -14.77
C VAL A 99 -9.04 13.11 -15.16
N VAL A 100 -8.14 12.72 -14.26
CA VAL A 100 -6.69 12.70 -14.52
C VAL A 100 -6.36 11.50 -15.40
N ASP A 101 -5.64 11.71 -16.50
CA ASP A 101 -5.11 10.60 -17.31
C ASP A 101 -3.95 9.92 -16.57
N ILE A 102 -4.19 8.69 -16.13
CA ILE A 102 -3.23 7.88 -15.39
C ILE A 102 -2.06 7.43 -16.28
N HIS A 103 -2.15 7.50 -17.60
CA HIS A 103 -1.09 7.08 -18.52
C HIS A 103 -0.05 8.16 -18.80
N THR A 104 -0.25 9.37 -18.27
CA THR A 104 0.73 10.44 -18.38
C THR A 104 2.06 10.04 -17.73
N THR A 105 3.17 10.46 -18.34
CA THR A 105 4.52 10.22 -17.81
C THR A 105 4.66 10.70 -16.37
N GLU A 106 4.04 11.84 -16.03
CA GLU A 106 4.07 12.40 -14.68
C GLU A 106 3.38 11.48 -13.65
N PHE A 107 2.15 11.05 -13.93
CA PHE A 107 1.41 10.16 -13.02
C PHE A 107 2.13 8.83 -12.82
N GLN A 108 2.56 8.20 -13.91
CA GLN A 108 3.28 6.92 -13.87
C GLN A 108 4.63 7.05 -13.15
N SER A 109 5.36 8.16 -13.35
CA SER A 109 6.63 8.39 -12.65
C SER A 109 6.42 8.62 -11.15
N ASN A 110 5.39 9.37 -10.76
CA ASN A 110 5.07 9.61 -9.35
C ASN A 110 4.67 8.32 -8.63
N MET A 111 3.78 7.53 -9.23
CA MET A 111 3.37 6.23 -8.70
C MET A 111 4.54 5.24 -8.64
N GLY A 112 5.36 5.20 -9.69
CA GLY A 112 6.57 4.39 -9.76
C GLY A 112 7.59 4.75 -8.68
N LYS A 113 7.80 6.05 -8.41
CA LYS A 113 8.72 6.51 -7.36
C LYS A 113 8.25 6.07 -5.97
N VAL A 114 6.98 6.26 -5.63
CA VAL A 114 6.44 5.83 -4.31
C VAL A 114 6.59 4.31 -4.15
N THR A 115 6.34 3.56 -5.23
CA THR A 115 6.51 2.11 -5.23
C THR A 115 7.97 1.70 -4.98
N MET A 116 8.92 2.30 -5.69
CA MET A 116 10.35 2.04 -5.49
C MET A 116 10.85 2.44 -4.09
N ASP A 117 10.36 3.56 -3.55
CA ASP A 117 10.67 4.01 -2.20
C ASP A 117 10.16 2.98 -1.17
N LEU A 118 8.95 2.43 -1.38
CA LEU A 118 8.37 1.38 -0.55
C LEU A 118 9.17 0.07 -0.64
N GLU A 119 9.57 -0.36 -1.84
CA GLU A 119 10.41 -1.55 -2.05
C GLU A 119 11.71 -1.46 -1.25
N LYS A 120 12.42 -0.33 -1.33
CA LYS A 120 13.66 -0.08 -0.59
C LYS A 120 13.42 -0.01 0.91
N ALA A 121 12.29 0.52 1.35
CA ALA A 121 11.95 0.61 2.77
C ALA A 121 11.70 -0.76 3.43
N LEU A 122 11.48 -1.83 2.64
CA LEU A 122 11.37 -3.18 3.18
C LEU A 122 12.71 -3.76 3.67
N LEU A 123 13.85 -3.32 3.13
CA LEU A 123 15.17 -3.82 3.54
C LEU A 123 15.45 -3.65 5.05
N PRO A 124 15.32 -2.45 5.65
CA PRO A 124 15.57 -2.30 7.09
C PRO A 124 14.52 -3.02 7.96
N ILE A 125 13.30 -3.28 7.44
CA ILE A 125 12.27 -4.04 8.16
C ILE A 125 12.68 -5.50 8.39
N VAL A 126 13.52 -6.08 7.52
CA VAL A 126 13.96 -7.48 7.63
C VAL A 126 14.58 -7.78 9.00
N LYS A 127 15.27 -6.80 9.61
CA LYS A 127 15.85 -6.92 10.96
C LYS A 127 14.81 -7.18 12.06
N TYR A 128 13.57 -6.74 11.85
CA TYR A 128 12.55 -6.64 12.90
C TYR A 128 11.27 -7.47 12.64
N ARG A 129 11.01 -7.86 11.38
CA ARG A 129 9.73 -8.48 10.98
C ARG A 129 9.43 -9.85 11.59
N ASP A 130 10.46 -10.57 12.01
CA ASP A 130 10.35 -11.89 12.63
C ASP A 130 10.14 -11.83 14.15
N GLU A 131 10.27 -10.64 14.75
CA GLU A 131 10.04 -10.48 16.17
C GLU A 131 8.59 -10.77 16.55
N LEU A 132 8.39 -11.43 17.69
CA LEU A 132 7.06 -11.72 18.24
C LEU A 132 6.19 -10.46 18.42
N LYS A 133 6.82 -9.31 18.68
CA LYS A 133 6.14 -8.04 18.92
C LYS A 133 5.79 -7.26 17.66
N CYS A 134 6.31 -7.65 16.48
CA CYS A 134 6.14 -6.90 15.23
C CYS A 134 4.67 -6.48 14.99
N PRO A 135 3.66 -7.38 15.06
CA PRO A 135 2.27 -6.96 14.79
C PRO A 135 1.72 -5.95 15.79
N LYS A 136 2.12 -6.05 17.07
CA LYS A 136 1.69 -5.11 18.12
C LYS A 136 2.34 -3.74 17.92
N GLU A 137 3.60 -3.71 17.51
CA GLU A 137 4.36 -2.49 17.23
C GLU A 137 3.84 -1.80 15.98
N THR A 138 3.61 -2.52 14.89
CA THR A 138 2.97 -1.99 13.68
C THR A 138 1.64 -1.32 14.03
N ARG A 139 0.74 -2.00 14.75
CA ARG A 139 -0.54 -1.42 15.18
C ARG A 139 -0.38 -0.16 16.04
N LYS A 140 0.59 -0.15 16.95
CA LYS A 140 0.88 1.01 17.80
C LYS A 140 1.27 2.20 16.91
N ILE A 141 2.20 1.99 15.98
CA ILE A 141 2.71 3.05 15.11
C ILE A 141 1.64 3.57 14.16
N VAL A 142 0.83 2.69 13.56
CA VAL A 142 -0.34 3.09 12.75
C VAL A 142 -1.26 4.02 13.53
N LYS A 143 -1.61 3.67 14.78
CA LYS A 143 -2.46 4.52 15.64
C LYS A 143 -1.83 5.88 15.93
N GLU A 144 -0.53 5.91 16.22
CA GLU A 144 0.19 7.17 16.48
C GLU A 144 0.28 8.06 15.24
N LEU A 145 0.57 7.49 14.06
CA LEU A 145 0.61 8.23 12.80
C LEU A 145 -0.77 8.77 12.43
N ALA A 146 -1.83 7.96 12.59
CA ALA A 146 -3.20 8.39 12.35
C ALA A 146 -3.62 9.52 13.29
N LYS A 147 -3.30 9.42 14.59
CA LYS A 147 -3.54 10.48 15.58
C LYS A 147 -2.83 11.79 15.21
N LYS A 148 -1.63 11.68 14.65
CA LYS A 148 -0.82 12.82 14.14
C LYS A 148 -1.24 13.28 12.75
N LYS A 149 -2.27 12.68 12.13
CA LYS A 149 -2.72 12.94 10.75
C LYS A 149 -1.60 12.82 9.72
N LYS A 150 -0.70 11.86 9.93
CA LYS A 150 0.39 11.52 9.01
C LYS A 150 0.01 10.44 8.00
N ILE A 151 -1.08 9.72 8.28
CA ILE A 151 -1.68 8.74 7.37
C ILE A 151 -3.21 8.88 7.42
N ASP A 152 -3.88 8.45 6.36
CA ASP A 152 -5.34 8.34 6.31
C ASP A 152 -5.80 6.88 6.47
N ILE A 153 -6.41 6.59 7.61
CA ILE A 153 -7.07 5.30 7.92
C ILE A 153 -8.57 5.49 8.17
N SER A 154 -9.18 6.45 7.49
CA SER A 154 -10.63 6.69 7.58
C SER A 154 -11.43 5.46 7.15
N CYS A 155 -12.62 5.28 7.72
CA CYS A 155 -13.56 4.26 7.23
C CYS A 155 -14.16 4.64 5.86
N GLU A 156 -13.93 5.87 5.40
CA GLU A 156 -14.39 6.33 4.10
C GLU A 156 -13.75 5.46 3.02
N PHE A 157 -14.59 4.99 2.10
CA PHE A 157 -14.16 4.15 0.98
C PHE A 157 -13.36 2.91 1.39
N ASN A 158 -13.63 2.36 2.58
CA ASN A 158 -12.95 1.19 3.16
C ASN A 158 -11.43 1.36 3.29
N ARG A 159 -10.93 2.58 3.47
CA ARG A 159 -9.49 2.83 3.54
C ARG A 159 -8.85 2.16 4.76
N ASP A 160 -9.53 2.14 5.91
CA ASP A 160 -9.14 1.37 7.10
C ASP A 160 -8.88 -0.12 6.80
N LYS A 161 -9.77 -0.77 6.05
CA LYS A 161 -9.64 -2.18 5.65
C LYS A 161 -8.50 -2.36 4.65
N ALA A 162 -8.42 -1.49 3.64
CA ALA A 162 -7.34 -1.51 2.66
C ALA A 162 -5.98 -1.42 3.34
N PHE A 163 -5.84 -0.52 4.32
CA PHE A 163 -4.63 -0.37 5.12
C PHE A 163 -4.27 -1.67 5.88
N GLY A 164 -5.27 -2.33 6.46
CA GLY A 164 -5.10 -3.63 7.12
C GLY A 164 -4.66 -4.74 6.16
N PHE A 165 -5.20 -4.78 4.94
CA PHE A 165 -4.74 -5.69 3.89
C PHE A 165 -3.29 -5.39 3.49
N ALA A 166 -2.96 -4.13 3.23
CA ALA A 166 -1.65 -3.68 2.78
C ALA A 166 -0.50 -4.06 3.75
N LEU A 167 -0.77 -4.13 5.06
CA LEU A 167 0.26 -4.45 6.06
C LEU A 167 0.28 -5.93 6.48
N ARG A 168 -0.55 -6.80 5.87
CA ARG A 168 -0.77 -8.18 6.30
C ARG A 168 0.51 -9.01 6.31
N HIS A 169 1.37 -8.87 5.32
CA HIS A 169 2.63 -9.61 5.23
C HIS A 169 3.87 -8.84 5.70
N LEU A 170 3.70 -7.64 6.30
CA LEU A 170 4.82 -6.87 6.85
C LEU A 170 5.58 -7.66 7.92
N CYS A 171 4.84 -8.26 8.86
CA CYS A 171 5.38 -9.15 9.89
C CYS A 171 5.24 -10.61 9.48
N SER A 172 6.25 -11.43 9.75
CA SER A 172 6.24 -12.86 9.40
C SER A 172 5.29 -13.68 10.28
N ASN A 173 5.12 -13.24 11.54
CA ASN A 173 4.19 -13.87 12.49
C ASN A 173 2.79 -13.30 12.31
N LYS A 174 1.88 -14.08 11.73
CA LYS A 174 0.46 -13.75 11.65
C LYS A 174 -0.16 -13.86 13.04
N ILE A 175 -0.28 -12.76 13.77
CA ILE A 175 -1.28 -12.70 14.84
C ILE A 175 -2.62 -12.54 14.13
N PHE A 176 -3.36 -13.65 14.00
CA PHE A 176 -4.73 -13.68 13.53
C PHE A 176 -5.51 -12.55 14.20
N TYR A 177 -6.00 -11.60 13.39
CA TYR A 177 -7.00 -10.65 13.82
C TYR A 177 -8.32 -11.43 13.88
N ASN A 178 -8.74 -11.81 15.08
CA ASN A 178 -10.16 -12.03 15.39
C ASN A 178 -10.81 -10.69 15.69
#